data_AF-A0A1I6KZN7-F1
#
_entry.id   AF-A0A1I6KZN7-F1
#
_cell.length_a   1.000
_cell.length_b   1.000
_cell.length_c   1.000
_cell.angle_alpha   90.00
_cell.angle_beta   90.00
_cell.angle_gamma   90.00
#
_symmetry.space_group_name_H-M   'P 1'
#
loop_
_entity.id
_entity.type
_entity.pdbx_description
1 polymer ?
#
loop_
_entity_poly.entity_id
_entity_poly.type
_entity_poly.pdbx_seq_one_letter_code
_entity_poly.pdbx_strand_id
1 'polypeptide(L)'
;MSPKRFLRALVRPRDALGEWTPSITLAVVAVVSLCALNAASVAYAGDAIAGEVSGSVTVENPEKLPEWVCEDSETDMPTVNDDGCDAPATIQEPLRGAASSAVDAVVLKAALAPAAWVVLFASLFAVCSGSVGGRDGEVFAAFRDGLGIAAIAAVPGALRYLARPVAVQRALADWTHPGTLNEVGTAAVHALFPDGPLWAAVVVLSALWTGFVVFGGARAGFEMEVGLAAPLAAAAFLTTAASAALGNGGWTGTPGGIGLLLLGGGVVGLLAAYTYISISKEFELVGFSGSRQVEPQSWYVGLHRLVALCVVVVGFVFLDGLALA
;
A
#
# COMPACT_ATOMS: atom_id res chain seq x y z
N MET A 1 11.98 26.99 1.61
CA MET A 1 11.11 26.41 2.66
C MET A 1 11.94 26.29 3.95
N SER A 2 11.39 26.58 5.14
CA SER A 2 12.18 26.51 6.39
C SER A 2 12.14 25.09 6.98
N PRO A 3 13.25 24.33 6.99
CA PRO A 3 13.31 22.98 7.58
C PRO A 3 12.83 22.94 9.03
N LYS A 4 12.92 24.07 9.74
CA LYS A 4 12.45 24.26 11.10
C LYS A 4 10.96 23.99 11.27
N ARG A 5 10.11 24.36 10.30
CA ARG A 5 8.65 24.15 10.40
C ARG A 5 8.29 22.66 10.26
N PHE A 6 8.92 21.97 9.34
CA PHE A 6 8.73 20.54 9.12
C PHE A 6 9.16 19.71 10.34
N LEU A 7 10.36 19.97 10.87
CA LEU A 7 10.84 19.32 12.09
C LEU A 7 9.94 19.63 13.30
N ARG A 8 9.45 20.87 13.40
CA ARG A 8 8.50 21.23 14.46
C ARG A 8 7.18 20.47 14.31
N ALA A 9 6.68 20.23 13.10
CA ALA A 9 5.48 19.42 12.89
C ALA A 9 5.65 17.96 13.32
N LEU A 10 6.86 17.42 13.28
CA LEU A 10 7.14 16.06 13.77
C LEU A 10 7.24 15.99 15.31
N VAL A 11 7.78 17.02 15.95
CA VAL A 11 8.07 16.99 17.40
C VAL A 11 6.97 17.67 18.23
N ARG A 12 6.31 18.69 17.66
CA ARG A 12 5.22 19.48 18.26
C ARG A 12 4.10 19.67 17.22
N PRO A 13 3.45 18.56 16.81
CA PRO A 13 2.47 18.58 15.72
C PRO A 13 1.31 19.54 16.00
N ARG A 14 0.82 19.58 17.23
CA ARG A 14 -0.31 20.46 17.61
C ARG A 14 0.00 21.94 17.39
N ASP A 15 1.17 22.40 17.83
CA ASP A 15 1.56 23.81 17.70
C ASP A 15 1.83 24.16 16.24
N ALA A 16 2.58 23.31 15.55
CA ALA A 16 3.01 23.59 14.17
C ALA A 16 1.87 23.51 13.16
N LEU A 17 0.98 22.53 13.28
CA LEU A 17 -0.10 22.29 12.32
C LEU A 17 -1.30 23.22 12.54
N GLY A 18 -1.42 23.84 13.73
CA GLY A 18 -2.41 24.90 13.97
C GLY A 18 -2.03 26.23 13.30
N GLU A 19 -0.73 26.49 13.12
CA GLU A 19 -0.23 27.69 12.45
C GLU A 19 -0.01 27.49 10.94
N TRP A 20 0.09 26.25 10.48
CA TRP A 20 0.56 25.94 9.14
C TRP A 20 0.03 24.59 8.62
N THR A 21 -0.60 24.61 7.45
CA THR A 21 -0.93 23.41 6.68
C THR A 21 0.14 23.15 5.60
N PRO A 22 0.64 21.91 5.46
CA PRO A 22 1.59 21.55 4.41
C PRO A 22 1.03 21.80 3.02
N SER A 23 1.83 22.38 2.12
CA SER A 23 1.40 22.51 0.72
C SER A 23 1.33 21.14 0.05
N ILE A 24 0.45 21.00 -0.96
CA ILE A 24 0.33 19.76 -1.74
C ILE A 24 1.69 19.35 -2.32
N THR A 25 2.46 20.31 -2.86
CA THR A 25 3.79 20.02 -3.42
C THR A 25 4.72 19.37 -2.38
N LEU A 26 4.70 19.86 -1.15
CA LEU A 26 5.49 19.27 -0.07
C LEU A 26 4.98 17.87 0.28
N ALA A 27 3.67 17.70 0.39
CA ALA A 27 3.05 16.41 0.68
C ALA A 27 3.47 15.38 -0.38
N VAL A 28 3.38 15.74 -1.66
CA VAL A 28 3.81 14.89 -2.79
C VAL A 28 5.28 14.55 -2.70
N VAL A 29 6.17 15.53 -2.49
CA VAL A 29 7.61 15.27 -2.37
C VAL A 29 7.93 14.34 -1.20
N ALA A 30 7.29 14.54 -0.03
CA ALA A 30 7.47 13.68 1.14
C ALA A 30 7.00 12.24 0.84
N VAL A 31 5.82 12.09 0.26
CA VAL A 31 5.25 10.77 -0.09
C VAL A 31 6.11 10.06 -1.11
N VAL A 32 6.48 10.71 -2.22
CA VAL A 32 7.34 10.13 -3.26
C VAL A 32 8.70 9.70 -2.68
N SER A 33 9.27 10.50 -1.78
CA SER A 33 10.52 10.16 -1.10
C SER A 33 10.37 8.91 -0.22
N LEU A 34 9.25 8.79 0.53
CA LEU A 34 8.96 7.62 1.35
C LEU A 34 8.69 6.36 0.50
N CYS A 35 7.98 6.51 -0.63
CA CYS A 35 7.77 5.46 -1.61
C CYS A 35 9.10 4.92 -2.14
N ALA A 36 9.98 5.81 -2.62
CA ALA A 36 11.29 5.45 -3.12
C ALA A 36 12.16 4.80 -2.03
N LEU A 37 12.14 5.35 -0.81
CA LEU A 37 12.88 4.82 0.32
C LEU A 37 12.41 3.41 0.72
N ASN A 38 11.10 3.16 0.75
CA ASN A 38 10.56 1.85 1.07
C ASN A 38 10.86 0.82 -0.04
N ALA A 39 10.77 1.23 -1.31
CA ALA A 39 11.15 0.39 -2.45
C ALA A 39 12.63 0.00 -2.39
N ALA A 40 13.52 0.98 -2.18
CA ALA A 40 14.96 0.74 -2.05
C ALA A 40 15.30 -0.13 -0.83
N SER A 41 14.61 0.08 0.29
CA SER A 41 14.72 -0.74 1.50
C SER A 41 14.38 -2.21 1.24
N VAL A 42 13.28 -2.48 0.54
CA VAL A 42 12.87 -3.84 0.16
C VAL A 42 13.80 -4.46 -0.87
N ALA A 43 14.19 -3.72 -1.91
CA ALA A 43 15.11 -4.21 -2.94
C ALA A 43 16.47 -4.59 -2.34
N TYR A 44 17.03 -3.73 -1.49
CA TYR A 44 18.32 -4.00 -0.85
C TYR A 44 18.24 -5.16 0.16
N ALA A 45 17.16 -5.25 0.94
CA ALA A 45 16.93 -6.41 1.81
C ALA A 45 16.73 -7.70 0.98
N GLY A 46 16.04 -7.60 -0.15
CA GLY A 46 15.82 -8.69 -1.11
C GLY A 46 17.10 -9.24 -1.69
N ASP A 47 18.01 -8.37 -2.11
CA ASP A 47 19.33 -8.76 -2.62
C ASP A 47 20.14 -9.53 -1.57
N ALA A 48 20.11 -9.09 -0.31
CA ALA A 48 20.73 -9.82 0.79
C ALA A 48 20.10 -11.22 1.01
N ILE A 49 18.77 -11.31 0.96
CA ILE A 49 18.03 -12.59 1.10
C ILE A 49 18.39 -13.54 -0.05
N ALA A 50 18.33 -13.07 -1.31
CA ALA A 50 18.74 -13.85 -2.47
C ALA A 50 20.24 -14.18 -2.45
N GLY A 51 21.04 -13.40 -1.72
CA GLY A 51 22.44 -13.65 -1.37
C GLY A 51 22.66 -15.00 -0.68
N GLU A 52 21.81 -15.31 0.30
CA GLU A 52 21.91 -16.49 1.15
C GLU A 52 21.31 -17.76 0.51
N VAL A 53 20.42 -17.60 -0.46
CA VAL A 53 19.80 -18.73 -1.16
C VAL A 53 20.81 -19.37 -2.12
N SER A 54 21.11 -20.64 -1.85
CA SER A 54 21.97 -21.49 -2.67
C SER A 54 21.28 -22.80 -3.04
N GLY A 55 21.80 -23.45 -4.09
CA GLY A 55 21.28 -24.71 -4.62
C GLY A 55 20.39 -24.54 -5.86
N SER A 56 19.98 -25.68 -6.42
CA SER A 56 19.11 -25.76 -7.59
C SER A 56 18.15 -26.93 -7.45
N VAL A 57 17.03 -26.86 -8.14
CA VAL A 57 16.03 -27.93 -8.22
C VAL A 57 15.89 -28.36 -9.66
N THR A 58 15.78 -29.67 -9.85
CA THR A 58 15.51 -30.25 -11.16
C THR A 58 14.02 -30.07 -11.47
N VAL A 59 13.72 -29.32 -12.52
CA VAL A 59 12.36 -29.08 -13.01
C VAL A 59 12.21 -29.57 -14.44
N GLU A 60 10.98 -29.86 -14.84
CA GLU A 60 10.66 -30.13 -16.24
C GLU A 60 10.99 -28.91 -17.09
N ASN A 61 11.59 -29.13 -18.26
CA ASN A 61 11.97 -28.04 -19.15
C ASN A 61 10.73 -27.55 -19.92
N PRO A 62 10.23 -26.32 -19.69
CA PRO A 62 9.06 -25.81 -20.40
C PRO A 62 9.33 -25.56 -21.89
N GLU A 63 10.61 -25.47 -22.30
CA GLU A 63 11.01 -25.31 -23.70
C GLU A 63 11.04 -26.65 -24.45
N LYS A 64 11.03 -27.79 -23.75
CA LYS A 64 10.96 -29.11 -24.41
C LYS A 64 9.54 -29.34 -24.91
N LEU A 65 9.41 -29.53 -26.21
CA LEU A 65 8.14 -29.87 -26.83
C LEU A 65 7.70 -31.29 -26.39
N PRO A 66 6.38 -31.53 -26.24
CA PRO A 66 5.87 -32.87 -26.00
C PRO A 66 6.30 -33.86 -27.09
N GLU A 67 6.59 -35.11 -26.72
CA GLU A 67 7.12 -36.13 -27.66
C GLU A 67 6.24 -36.31 -28.90
N TRP A 68 4.91 -36.23 -28.77
CA TRP A 68 3.98 -36.32 -29.89
C TRP A 68 4.12 -35.20 -30.93
N VAL A 69 4.61 -34.01 -30.55
CA VAL A 69 4.87 -32.90 -31.49
C VAL A 69 6.14 -33.16 -32.29
N CYS A 70 7.11 -33.85 -31.70
CA CYS A 70 8.40 -34.16 -32.29
C CYS A 70 8.39 -35.43 -33.14
N GLU A 71 7.41 -36.31 -32.95
CA GLU A 71 7.23 -37.53 -33.77
C GLU A 71 6.53 -37.26 -35.12
N ASP A 72 5.66 -36.24 -35.21
CA ASP A 72 4.89 -35.93 -36.42
C ASP A 72 5.67 -35.11 -37.49
N SER A 73 6.89 -34.67 -37.18
CA SER A 73 7.73 -33.84 -38.07
C SER A 73 8.44 -34.60 -39.20
N GLU A 74 8.32 -35.94 -39.27
CA GLU A 74 8.75 -36.72 -40.45
C GLU A 74 7.98 -36.34 -41.73
N THR A 75 6.92 -35.54 -41.61
CA THR A 75 6.08 -35.08 -42.72
C THR A 75 6.55 -33.74 -43.30
N ASP A 76 7.80 -33.65 -43.81
CA ASP A 76 8.30 -32.71 -44.84
C ASP A 76 7.77 -31.24 -44.83
N MET A 77 7.46 -30.68 -43.66
CA MET A 77 6.89 -29.34 -43.48
C MET A 77 7.96 -28.46 -42.79
N PRO A 78 8.64 -27.58 -43.55
CA PRO A 78 9.82 -26.87 -43.07
C PRO A 78 9.41 -25.61 -42.30
N THR A 79 8.88 -25.73 -41.08
CA THR A 79 8.60 -24.54 -40.24
C THR A 79 8.57 -24.76 -38.72
N VAL A 80 8.74 -25.97 -38.18
CA VAL A 80 8.90 -26.15 -36.72
C VAL A 80 10.40 -26.11 -36.44
N ASN A 81 10.85 -25.09 -35.70
CA ASN A 81 12.26 -24.99 -35.28
C ASN A 81 12.62 -26.25 -34.45
N ASP A 82 13.54 -27.08 -34.96
CA ASP A 82 14.02 -28.32 -34.33
C ASP A 82 14.61 -28.12 -32.92
N ASP A 83 14.95 -26.88 -32.56
CA ASP A 83 15.57 -26.52 -31.29
C ASP A 83 14.77 -26.96 -30.04
N GLY A 84 13.44 -27.10 -30.15
CA GLY A 84 12.57 -27.50 -29.03
C GLY A 84 12.47 -29.01 -28.79
N CYS A 85 12.81 -29.84 -29.80
CA CYS A 85 12.72 -31.31 -29.70
C CYS A 85 13.99 -31.93 -29.10
N ASP A 86 15.15 -31.31 -29.36
CA ASP A 86 16.45 -31.72 -28.80
C ASP A 86 16.71 -31.15 -27.39
N ALA A 87 15.81 -30.31 -26.87
CA ALA A 87 15.92 -29.75 -25.54
C ALA A 87 15.87 -30.86 -24.45
N PRO A 88 16.68 -30.77 -23.38
CA PRO A 88 16.69 -31.78 -22.32
C PRO A 88 15.34 -31.83 -21.59
N ALA A 89 14.94 -33.01 -21.13
CA ALA A 89 13.65 -33.22 -20.44
C ALA A 89 13.53 -32.45 -19.12
N THR A 90 14.67 -32.22 -18.45
CA THR A 90 14.72 -31.47 -17.21
C THR A 90 15.88 -30.48 -17.24
N ILE A 91 15.70 -29.37 -16.54
CA ILE A 91 16.72 -28.34 -16.34
C ILE A 91 16.92 -28.11 -14.84
N GLN A 92 18.11 -27.65 -14.47
CA GLN A 92 18.40 -27.24 -13.10
C GLN A 92 18.04 -25.77 -12.94
N GLU A 93 16.98 -25.47 -12.21
CA GLU A 93 16.57 -24.11 -11.93
C GLU A 93 17.18 -23.62 -10.61
N PRO A 94 17.90 -22.49 -10.61
CA PRO A 94 18.53 -21.97 -9.41
C PRO A 94 17.47 -21.42 -8.45
N LEU A 95 17.49 -21.87 -7.19
CA LEU A 95 16.57 -21.39 -6.13
C LEU A 95 16.70 -19.87 -5.91
N ARG A 96 17.90 -19.34 -6.15
CA ARG A 96 18.21 -17.90 -6.08
C ARG A 96 17.34 -17.07 -7.01
N GLY A 97 17.12 -17.54 -8.24
CA GLY A 97 16.30 -16.84 -9.24
C GLY A 97 14.84 -16.76 -8.83
N ALA A 98 14.30 -17.85 -8.25
CA ALA A 98 12.96 -17.86 -7.70
C ALA A 98 12.81 -16.89 -6.50
N ALA A 99 13.79 -16.86 -5.60
CA ALA A 99 13.81 -15.92 -4.48
C ALA A 99 13.88 -14.45 -4.93
N SER A 100 14.77 -14.11 -5.87
CA SER A 100 14.90 -12.73 -6.37
C SER A 100 13.64 -12.28 -7.11
N SER A 101 13.10 -13.13 -7.99
CA SER A 101 11.86 -12.86 -8.72
C SER A 101 10.67 -12.61 -7.79
N ALA A 102 10.55 -13.42 -6.73
CA ALA A 102 9.50 -13.23 -5.72
C ALA A 102 9.63 -11.90 -4.97
N VAL A 103 10.85 -11.48 -4.63
CA VAL A 103 11.07 -10.18 -3.98
C VAL A 103 10.84 -9.02 -4.96
N ASP A 104 11.32 -9.11 -6.19
CA ASP A 104 11.12 -8.08 -7.22
C ASP A 104 9.63 -7.85 -7.49
N ALA A 105 8.82 -8.92 -7.50
CA ALA A 105 7.37 -8.85 -7.67
C ALA A 105 6.68 -8.00 -6.59
N VAL A 106 7.29 -7.84 -5.40
CA VAL A 106 6.72 -7.08 -4.29
C VAL A 106 7.33 -5.69 -4.10
N VAL A 107 8.42 -5.36 -4.79
CA VAL A 107 9.06 -4.03 -4.73
C VAL A 107 8.09 -2.92 -5.13
N LEU A 108 7.30 -3.13 -6.19
CA LEU A 108 6.31 -2.13 -6.63
C LEU A 108 5.22 -1.92 -5.57
N LYS A 109 4.73 -3.00 -4.94
CA LYS A 109 3.77 -2.89 -3.83
C LYS A 109 4.37 -2.14 -2.65
N ALA A 110 5.61 -2.45 -2.28
CA ALA A 110 6.35 -1.72 -1.26
C ALA A 110 6.45 -0.22 -1.59
N ALA A 111 6.72 0.12 -2.85
CA ALA A 111 6.78 1.51 -3.29
C ALA A 111 5.42 2.23 -3.10
N LEU A 112 4.31 1.54 -3.35
CA LEU A 112 2.97 2.13 -3.29
C LEU A 112 2.37 2.20 -1.89
N ALA A 113 2.79 1.34 -0.97
CA ALA A 113 2.24 1.26 0.39
C ALA A 113 2.22 2.60 1.16
N PRO A 114 3.29 3.43 1.18
CA PRO A 114 3.27 4.72 1.85
C PRO A 114 2.23 5.69 1.25
N ALA A 115 2.09 5.70 -0.08
CA ALA A 115 1.10 6.53 -0.76
C ALA A 115 -0.33 6.07 -0.43
N ALA A 116 -0.58 4.75 -0.44
CA ALA A 116 -1.87 4.18 -0.06
C ALA A 116 -2.26 4.54 1.38
N TRP A 117 -1.30 4.47 2.31
CA TRP A 117 -1.52 4.88 3.70
C TRP A 117 -1.89 6.36 3.82
N VAL A 118 -1.18 7.24 3.10
CA VAL A 118 -1.48 8.69 3.12
C VAL A 118 -2.86 8.99 2.53
N VAL A 119 -3.24 8.33 1.44
CA VAL A 119 -4.57 8.46 0.83
C VAL A 119 -5.67 7.98 1.78
N LEU A 120 -5.45 6.86 2.48
CA LEU A 120 -6.37 6.35 3.49
C LEU A 120 -6.59 7.39 4.60
N PHE A 121 -5.52 7.93 5.18
CA PHE A 121 -5.65 8.90 6.26
C PHE A 121 -6.20 10.26 5.81
N ALA A 122 -5.88 10.72 4.61
CA ALA A 122 -6.53 11.88 4.01
C ALA A 122 -8.05 11.69 3.88
N SER A 123 -8.47 10.49 3.47
CA SER A 123 -9.89 10.10 3.38
C SER A 123 -10.56 10.07 4.76
N LEU A 124 -9.88 9.51 5.77
CA LEU A 124 -10.38 9.49 7.15
C LEU A 124 -10.52 10.90 7.72
N PHE A 125 -9.53 11.78 7.51
CA PHE A 125 -9.63 13.19 7.89
C PHE A 125 -10.84 13.88 7.25
N ALA A 126 -11.08 13.65 5.95
CA ALA A 126 -12.20 14.23 5.23
C ALA A 126 -13.57 13.77 5.74
N VAL A 127 -13.68 12.51 6.18
CA VAL A 127 -14.91 11.97 6.78
C VAL A 127 -15.09 12.50 8.21
N CYS A 128 -14.02 12.54 9.00
CA CYS A 128 -14.06 12.95 10.40
C CYS A 128 -14.13 14.48 10.61
N SER A 129 -13.92 15.29 9.57
CA SER A 129 -13.98 16.76 9.68
C SER A 129 -15.39 17.33 9.91
N GLY A 130 -16.43 16.49 9.85
CA GLY A 130 -17.83 16.91 9.93
C GLY A 130 -18.45 17.28 8.57
N SER A 131 -17.66 17.28 7.49
CA SER A 131 -18.12 17.64 6.13
C SER A 131 -18.81 16.48 5.39
N VAL A 132 -18.97 15.31 6.02
CA VAL A 132 -19.38 14.07 5.36
C VAL A 132 -20.76 14.14 4.68
N GLY A 133 -21.67 14.98 5.14
CA GLY A 133 -22.98 15.21 4.51
C GLY A 133 -23.05 16.44 3.59
N GLY A 134 -21.95 17.21 3.49
CA GLY A 134 -21.89 18.48 2.78
C GLY A 134 -21.61 18.34 1.28
N ARG A 135 -21.36 19.48 0.62
CA ARG A 135 -21.04 19.52 -0.81
C ARG A 135 -19.65 18.95 -1.08
N ASP A 136 -19.42 18.49 -2.31
CA ASP A 136 -18.14 17.87 -2.71
C ASP A 136 -16.93 18.78 -2.51
N GLY A 137 -17.08 20.10 -2.69
CA GLY A 137 -16.00 21.06 -2.46
C GLY A 137 -15.49 21.12 -1.01
N GLU A 138 -16.37 20.92 -0.02
CA GLU A 138 -16.01 20.92 1.40
C GLU A 138 -15.19 19.68 1.76
N VAL A 139 -15.63 18.51 1.30
CA VAL A 139 -14.91 17.24 1.50
C VAL A 139 -13.60 17.24 0.73
N PHE A 140 -13.56 17.81 -0.47
CA PHE A 140 -12.31 17.96 -1.22
C PHE A 140 -11.29 18.84 -0.49
N ALA A 141 -11.72 19.97 0.09
CA ALA A 141 -10.84 20.81 0.90
C ALA A 141 -10.31 20.06 2.12
N ALA A 142 -11.19 19.36 2.85
CA ALA A 142 -10.81 18.54 4.00
C ALA A 142 -9.85 17.40 3.62
N PHE A 143 -10.09 16.71 2.50
CA PHE A 143 -9.19 15.69 1.98
C PHE A 143 -7.81 16.25 1.63
N ARG A 144 -7.77 17.39 0.94
CA ARG A 144 -6.52 18.07 0.58
C ARG A 144 -5.70 18.46 1.81
N ASP A 145 -6.34 19.04 2.82
CA ASP A 145 -5.66 19.47 4.04
C ASP A 145 -5.23 18.24 4.86
N GLY A 146 -6.05 17.19 4.88
CA GLY A 146 -5.74 15.88 5.43
C GLY A 146 -4.55 15.19 4.75
N LEU A 147 -4.38 15.35 3.43
CA LEU A 147 -3.24 14.83 2.67
C LEU A 147 -1.92 15.43 3.17
N GLY A 148 -1.91 16.74 3.45
CA GLY A 148 -0.74 17.42 4.00
C GLY A 148 -0.34 16.88 5.36
N ILE A 149 -1.31 16.70 6.26
CA ILE A 149 -1.09 16.17 7.61
C ILE A 149 -0.65 14.70 7.55
N ALA A 150 -1.35 13.87 6.76
CA ALA A 150 -1.04 12.47 6.59
C ALA A 150 0.37 12.26 6.00
N ALA A 151 0.78 13.08 5.02
CA ALA A 151 2.12 13.01 4.47
C ALA A 151 3.22 13.26 5.51
N ILE A 152 3.03 14.22 6.43
CA ILE A 152 3.98 14.44 7.55
C ILE A 152 3.90 13.28 8.54
N ALA A 153 2.69 12.80 8.85
CA ALA A 153 2.51 11.68 9.77
C ALA A 153 3.13 10.37 9.26
N ALA A 154 3.32 10.21 7.95
CA ALA A 154 4.00 9.05 7.37
C ALA A 154 5.53 9.09 7.51
N VAL A 155 6.12 10.27 7.75
CA VAL A 155 7.58 10.48 7.80
C VAL A 155 8.29 9.64 8.87
N PRO A 156 7.76 9.47 10.10
CA PRO A 156 8.34 8.54 11.08
C PRO A 156 8.51 7.11 10.54
N GLY A 157 7.73 6.71 9.53
CA GLY A 157 7.89 5.45 8.82
C GLY A 157 9.25 5.29 8.13
N ALA A 158 9.96 6.37 7.83
CA ALA A 158 11.33 6.31 7.30
C ALA A 158 12.28 5.53 8.24
N LEU A 159 12.05 5.58 9.56
CA LEU A 159 12.87 4.87 10.53
C LEU A 159 12.85 3.36 10.28
N ARG A 160 11.66 2.77 10.07
CA ARG A 160 11.53 1.34 9.77
C ARG A 160 12.08 0.98 8.39
N TYR A 161 11.96 1.84 7.39
CA TYR A 161 12.53 1.59 6.06
C TYR A 161 14.06 1.56 6.11
N LEU A 162 14.68 2.45 6.88
CA LEU A 162 16.13 2.46 7.06
C LEU A 162 16.62 1.29 7.94
N ALA A 163 15.83 0.89 8.94
CA ALA A 163 16.20 -0.22 9.83
C ALA A 163 16.04 -1.61 9.19
N ARG A 164 15.11 -1.77 8.24
CA ARG A 164 14.77 -3.08 7.64
C ARG A 164 15.98 -3.81 7.06
N PRO A 165 16.80 -3.22 6.15
CA PRO A 165 18.03 -3.86 5.66
C PRO A 165 18.91 -4.46 6.76
N VAL A 166 19.12 -3.68 7.81
CA VAL A 166 20.01 -4.01 8.92
C VAL A 166 19.39 -5.08 9.82
N ALA A 167 18.06 -5.10 9.96
CA ALA A 167 17.35 -6.13 10.70
C ALA A 167 17.31 -7.45 9.91
N VAL A 168 17.07 -7.40 8.60
CA VAL A 168 17.08 -8.56 7.70
C VAL A 168 18.45 -9.21 7.67
N GLN A 169 19.53 -8.46 7.44
CA GLN A 169 20.89 -9.00 7.45
C GLN A 169 21.25 -9.73 8.75
N ARG A 170 20.75 -9.26 9.89
CA ARG A 170 20.96 -9.96 11.17
C ARG A 170 20.13 -11.23 11.29
N ALA A 171 18.88 -11.20 10.83
CA ALA A 171 18.00 -12.36 10.85
C ALA A 171 18.49 -13.46 9.89
N LEU A 172 19.17 -13.08 8.80
CA LEU A 172 19.73 -14.00 7.82
C LEU A 172 20.85 -14.90 8.35
N ALA A 173 21.56 -14.49 9.42
CA ALA A 173 22.68 -15.26 9.96
C ALA A 173 22.28 -16.69 10.41
N ASP A 174 21.05 -16.85 10.86
CA ASP A 174 20.49 -18.13 11.32
C ASP A 174 19.37 -18.64 10.40
N TRP A 175 19.22 -18.05 9.20
CA TRP A 175 18.11 -18.37 8.30
C TRP A 175 18.35 -19.65 7.50
N THR A 176 17.37 -20.55 7.54
CA THR A 176 17.33 -21.75 6.71
C THR A 176 16.26 -21.62 5.65
N HIS A 177 16.61 -21.77 4.37
CA HIS A 177 15.67 -21.71 3.27
C HIS A 177 15.17 -23.09 2.86
N PRO A 178 13.91 -23.19 2.37
CA PRO A 178 13.36 -24.43 1.86
C PRO A 178 13.96 -24.81 0.49
N GLY A 179 13.82 -26.08 0.13
CA GLY A 179 14.46 -26.68 -1.04
C GLY A 179 13.63 -26.66 -2.32
N THR A 180 12.45 -26.03 -2.36
CA THR A 180 11.59 -25.97 -3.56
C THR A 180 11.40 -24.52 -4.04
N LEU A 181 11.14 -24.34 -5.34
CA LEU A 181 11.03 -23.00 -5.95
C LEU A 181 9.91 -22.14 -5.35
N ASN A 182 8.73 -22.73 -5.12
CA ASN A 182 7.59 -21.99 -4.58
C ASN A 182 7.77 -21.64 -3.09
N GLU A 183 8.31 -22.58 -2.31
CA GLU A 183 8.55 -22.35 -0.88
C GLU A 183 9.68 -21.33 -0.69
N VAL A 184 10.74 -21.36 -1.51
CA VAL A 184 11.85 -20.40 -1.37
C VAL A 184 11.42 -18.99 -1.71
N GLY A 185 10.57 -18.81 -2.72
CA GLY A 185 9.99 -17.51 -3.04
C GLY A 185 9.14 -16.95 -1.89
N THR A 186 8.29 -17.79 -1.30
CA THR A 186 7.45 -17.41 -0.15
C THR A 186 8.30 -17.09 1.09
N ALA A 187 9.30 -17.93 1.39
CA ALA A 187 10.22 -17.72 2.49
C ALA A 187 11.05 -16.44 2.31
N ALA A 188 11.48 -16.13 1.08
CA ALA A 188 12.21 -14.91 0.77
C ALA A 188 11.36 -13.65 1.02
N VAL A 189 10.09 -13.64 0.59
CA VAL A 189 9.19 -12.50 0.88
C VAL A 189 8.90 -12.39 2.38
N HIS A 190 8.75 -13.50 3.10
CA HIS A 190 8.58 -13.49 4.55
C HIS A 190 9.81 -12.92 5.26
N ALA A 191 11.02 -13.27 4.81
CA ALA A 191 12.28 -12.79 5.38
C ALA A 191 12.46 -11.26 5.29
N LEU A 192 11.70 -10.55 4.44
CA LEU A 192 11.68 -9.08 4.41
C LEU A 192 11.11 -8.43 5.67
N PHE A 193 10.45 -9.21 6.53
CA PHE A 193 9.83 -8.81 7.78
C PHE A 193 10.47 -9.61 8.93
N PRO A 194 11.67 -9.20 9.38
CA PRO A 194 12.44 -9.99 10.32
C PRO A 194 11.78 -10.03 11.70
N ASP A 195 11.72 -11.21 12.30
CA ASP A 195 11.28 -11.37 13.68
C ASP A 195 12.38 -10.90 14.64
N GLY A 196 12.00 -10.18 15.69
CA GLY A 196 12.93 -9.83 16.76
C GLY A 196 12.55 -8.59 17.56
N PRO A 197 13.04 -8.48 18.81
CA PRO A 197 12.69 -7.39 19.71
C PRO A 197 13.17 -6.02 19.19
N LEU A 198 14.30 -5.97 18.48
CA LEU A 198 14.82 -4.72 17.90
C LEU A 198 13.95 -4.22 16.75
N TRP A 199 13.53 -5.10 15.84
CA TRP A 199 12.62 -4.73 14.76
C TRP A 199 11.27 -4.29 15.32
N ALA A 200 10.70 -5.07 16.25
CA ALA A 200 9.45 -4.73 16.93
C ALA A 200 9.53 -3.35 17.62
N ALA A 201 10.63 -3.05 18.31
CA ALA A 201 10.82 -1.75 18.95
C ALA A 201 10.84 -0.59 17.94
N VAL A 202 11.52 -0.76 16.79
CA VAL A 202 11.54 0.25 15.72
C VAL A 202 10.15 0.46 15.13
N VAL A 203 9.42 -0.63 14.87
CA VAL A 203 8.05 -0.57 14.36
C VAL A 203 7.14 0.16 15.34
N VAL A 204 7.14 -0.23 16.62
CA VAL A 204 6.32 0.40 17.67
C VAL A 204 6.67 1.87 17.84
N LEU A 205 7.95 2.23 17.88
CA LEU A 205 8.38 3.63 18.00
C LEU A 205 7.91 4.46 16.81
N SER A 206 8.08 3.95 15.58
CA SER A 206 7.61 4.63 14.37
C SER A 206 6.09 4.80 14.37
N ALA A 207 5.34 3.77 14.77
CA ALA A 207 3.88 3.80 14.84
C ALA A 207 3.36 4.76 15.92
N LEU A 208 3.99 4.80 17.10
CA LEU A 208 3.65 5.74 18.17
C LEU A 208 3.87 7.18 17.71
N TRP A 209 4.99 7.42 17.02
CA TRP A 209 5.28 8.75 16.47
C TRP A 209 4.28 9.13 15.37
N THR A 210 3.97 8.24 14.45
CA THR A 210 2.92 8.43 13.44
C THR A 210 1.58 8.79 14.09
N GLY A 211 1.14 8.00 15.07
CA GLY A 211 -0.10 8.25 15.82
C GLY A 211 -0.09 9.60 16.55
N PHE A 212 1.04 9.98 17.14
CA PHE A 212 1.22 11.29 17.79
C PHE A 212 1.06 12.46 16.81
N VAL A 213 1.62 12.35 15.60
CA VAL A 213 1.46 13.39 14.55
C VAL A 213 0.02 13.44 14.06
N VAL A 214 -0.63 12.29 13.83
CA VAL A 214 -2.05 12.23 13.45
C VAL A 214 -2.94 12.86 14.52
N PHE A 215 -2.71 12.54 15.80
CA PHE A 215 -3.45 13.14 16.91
C PHE A 215 -3.29 14.66 16.94
N GLY A 216 -2.06 15.16 16.83
CA GLY A 216 -1.78 16.60 16.81
C GLY A 216 -2.42 17.29 15.61
N GLY A 217 -2.36 16.68 14.42
CA GLY A 217 -3.01 17.19 13.21
C GLY A 217 -4.53 17.19 13.28
N ALA A 218 -5.15 16.15 13.84
CA ALA A 218 -6.59 16.10 14.07
C ALA A 218 -7.06 17.21 15.01
N ARG A 219 -6.33 17.44 16.10
CA ARG A 219 -6.66 18.46 17.10
C ARG A 219 -6.43 19.89 16.60
N ALA A 220 -5.38 20.11 15.81
CA ALA A 220 -4.98 21.46 15.42
C ALA A 220 -5.49 21.88 14.04
N GLY A 221 -5.50 20.97 13.06
CA GLY A 221 -5.91 21.26 11.68
C GLY A 221 -7.41 21.10 11.43
N PHE A 222 -8.09 20.26 12.22
CA PHE A 222 -9.52 19.98 12.07
C PHE A 222 -10.34 20.25 13.33
N GLU A 223 -9.71 20.77 14.38
CA GLU A 223 -10.34 21.07 15.68
C GLU A 223 -11.12 19.89 16.31
N MET A 224 -10.85 18.66 15.87
CA MET A 224 -11.61 17.46 16.26
C MET A 224 -11.54 17.26 17.77
N GLU A 225 -12.66 16.93 18.41
CA GLU A 225 -12.64 16.57 19.84
C GLU A 225 -11.74 15.36 20.12
N VAL A 226 -11.29 15.22 21.37
CA VAL A 226 -10.42 14.10 21.79
C VAL A 226 -11.07 12.74 21.49
N GLY A 227 -12.40 12.65 21.61
CA GLY A 227 -13.16 11.44 21.31
C GLY A 227 -13.07 10.96 19.86
N LEU A 228 -12.78 11.85 18.90
CA LEU A 228 -12.57 11.50 17.49
C LEU A 228 -11.09 11.45 17.11
N ALA A 229 -10.28 12.36 17.66
CA ALA A 229 -8.84 12.42 17.38
C ALA A 229 -8.09 11.19 17.91
N ALA A 230 -8.46 10.67 19.08
CA ALA A 230 -7.79 9.52 19.69
C ALA A 230 -8.00 8.20 18.89
N PRO A 231 -9.23 7.83 18.47
CA PRO A 231 -9.43 6.70 17.57
C PRO A 231 -8.68 6.81 16.25
N LEU A 232 -8.63 8.01 15.66
CA LEU A 232 -7.89 8.22 14.41
C LEU A 232 -6.38 8.01 14.60
N ALA A 233 -5.81 8.49 15.70
CA ALA A 233 -4.43 8.25 16.06
C ALA A 233 -4.15 6.77 16.38
N ALA A 234 -5.08 6.09 17.04
CA ALA A 234 -4.99 4.65 17.29
C ALA A 234 -5.04 3.85 15.98
N ALA A 235 -5.90 4.21 15.03
CA ALA A 235 -5.93 3.62 13.70
C ALA A 235 -4.59 3.84 12.96
N ALA A 236 -3.99 5.02 13.09
CA ALA A 236 -2.69 5.34 12.50
C ALA A 236 -1.56 4.47 13.09
N PHE A 237 -1.55 4.30 14.41
CA PHE A 237 -0.66 3.37 15.10
C PHE A 237 -0.87 1.94 14.61
N LEU A 238 -2.10 1.45 14.65
CA LEU A 238 -2.44 0.05 14.34
C LEU A 238 -2.12 -0.31 12.90
N THR A 239 -2.52 0.52 11.94
CA THR A 239 -2.19 0.30 10.52
C THR A 239 -0.68 0.29 10.33
N THR A 240 0.05 1.31 10.83
CA THR A 240 1.52 1.37 10.69
C THR A 240 2.23 0.16 11.31
N ALA A 241 1.80 -0.26 12.51
CA ALA A 241 2.39 -1.40 13.21
C ALA A 241 2.07 -2.71 12.51
N ALA A 242 0.79 -2.93 12.14
CA ALA A 242 0.34 -4.13 11.46
C ALA A 242 1.04 -4.29 10.10
N SER A 243 1.17 -3.21 9.31
CA SER A 243 1.86 -3.20 8.01
C SER A 243 3.30 -3.69 8.08
N ALA A 244 3.92 -3.61 9.26
CA ALA A 244 5.33 -3.97 9.48
C ALA A 244 5.52 -5.26 10.27
N ALA A 245 4.50 -5.74 10.99
CA ALA A 245 4.60 -6.83 11.95
C ALA A 245 3.81 -8.07 11.57
N LEU A 246 2.74 -7.96 10.77
CA LEU A 246 2.02 -9.14 10.31
C LEU A 246 2.75 -9.73 9.10
N GLY A 247 3.02 -11.04 9.16
CA GLY A 247 3.57 -11.79 8.04
C GLY A 247 2.67 -11.59 6.83
N ASN A 248 3.15 -10.77 5.89
CA ASN A 248 2.35 -10.22 4.81
C ASN A 248 2.16 -11.24 3.67
N GLY A 249 1.44 -12.34 3.95
CA GLY A 249 1.06 -13.34 2.95
C GLY A 249 0.25 -12.75 1.77
N GLY A 250 -0.34 -11.55 1.94
CA GLY A 250 -1.00 -10.81 0.86
C GLY A 250 -0.06 -10.24 -0.20
N TRP A 251 1.26 -10.19 0.05
CA TRP A 251 2.22 -9.62 -0.91
C TRP A 251 2.42 -10.54 -2.12
N THR A 252 2.36 -11.85 -1.95
CA THR A 252 2.55 -12.83 -3.02
C THR A 252 1.23 -13.24 -3.70
N GLY A 253 0.09 -13.18 -3.01
CA GLY A 253 -1.18 -13.71 -3.54
C GLY A 253 -2.15 -12.68 -4.12
N THR A 254 -2.04 -11.39 -3.76
CA THR A 254 -3.08 -10.40 -4.08
C THR A 254 -2.72 -9.56 -5.32
N PRO A 255 -3.60 -9.40 -6.33
CA PRO A 255 -3.31 -8.54 -7.46
C PRO A 255 -3.23 -7.06 -7.02
N GLY A 256 -2.03 -6.46 -7.04
CA GLY A 256 -1.83 -5.07 -6.63
C GLY A 256 -2.69 -4.08 -7.45
N GLY A 257 -2.99 -4.42 -8.71
CA GLY A 257 -3.88 -3.62 -9.56
C GLY A 257 -5.29 -3.47 -9.01
N ILE A 258 -5.87 -4.50 -8.37
CA ILE A 258 -7.20 -4.40 -7.75
C ILE A 258 -7.16 -3.40 -6.60
N GLY A 259 -6.11 -3.45 -5.76
CA GLY A 259 -5.94 -2.51 -4.66
C GLY A 259 -5.88 -1.05 -5.13
N LEU A 260 -5.15 -0.76 -6.21
CA LEU A 260 -5.10 0.57 -6.82
C LEU A 260 -6.47 1.03 -7.34
N LEU A 261 -7.20 0.14 -8.02
CA LEU A 261 -8.53 0.45 -8.54
C LEU A 261 -9.53 0.74 -7.42
N LEU A 262 -9.52 -0.05 -6.35
CA LEU A 262 -10.36 0.16 -5.18
C LEU A 262 -9.99 1.47 -4.46
N LEU A 263 -8.70 1.72 -4.26
CA LEU A 263 -8.24 2.96 -3.63
C LEU A 263 -8.67 4.19 -4.44
N GLY A 264 -8.41 4.19 -5.75
CA GLY A 264 -8.80 5.30 -6.64
C GLY A 264 -10.31 5.47 -6.75
N GLY A 265 -11.05 4.38 -6.99
CA GLY A 265 -12.51 4.40 -7.07
C GLY A 265 -13.18 4.83 -5.77
N GLY A 266 -12.66 4.39 -4.62
CA GLY A 266 -13.11 4.82 -3.30
C GLY A 266 -12.87 6.31 -3.05
N VAL A 267 -11.71 6.84 -3.43
CA VAL A 267 -11.43 8.30 -3.34
C VAL A 267 -12.37 9.09 -4.24
N VAL A 268 -12.58 8.66 -5.49
CA VAL A 268 -13.52 9.32 -6.40
C VAL A 268 -14.94 9.28 -5.84
N GLY A 269 -15.39 8.13 -5.36
CA GLY A 269 -16.70 7.98 -4.72
C GLY A 269 -16.87 8.86 -3.48
N LEU A 270 -15.81 9.02 -2.68
CA LEU A 270 -15.80 9.90 -1.51
C LEU A 270 -15.95 11.37 -1.92
N LEU A 271 -15.17 11.80 -2.91
CA LEU A 271 -15.06 13.20 -3.33
C LEU A 271 -16.21 13.66 -4.24
N ALA A 272 -16.90 12.74 -4.92
CA ALA A 272 -17.94 13.05 -5.90
C ALA A 272 -19.35 12.55 -5.50
N ALA A 273 -19.53 12.09 -4.25
CA ALA A 273 -20.79 11.49 -3.79
C ALA A 273 -22.01 12.42 -4.00
N TYR A 274 -21.88 13.71 -3.66
CA TYR A 274 -23.00 14.65 -3.78
C TYR A 274 -23.40 14.84 -5.25
N THR A 275 -22.40 15.03 -6.12
CA THR A 275 -22.60 15.20 -7.56
C THR A 275 -23.22 13.95 -8.18
N TYR A 276 -22.70 12.76 -7.85
CA TYR A 276 -23.23 11.48 -8.32
C TYR A 276 -24.71 11.31 -7.96
N ILE A 277 -25.07 11.56 -6.70
CA ILE A 277 -26.45 11.44 -6.22
C ILE A 277 -27.37 12.46 -6.90
N SER A 278 -26.89 13.69 -7.09
CA SER A 278 -27.66 14.75 -7.75
C SER A 278 -27.99 14.36 -9.19
N ILE A 279 -26.99 13.88 -9.94
CA ILE A 279 -27.16 13.42 -11.33
C ILE A 279 -28.09 12.20 -11.38
N SER A 280 -27.89 11.22 -10.49
CA SER A 280 -28.75 10.02 -10.43
C SER A 280 -30.22 10.37 -10.24
N LYS A 281 -30.52 11.32 -9.33
CA LYS A 281 -31.89 11.80 -9.10
C LYS A 281 -32.46 12.56 -10.28
N GLU A 282 -31.65 13.33 -11.00
CA GLU A 282 -32.11 14.03 -12.21
C GLU A 282 -32.57 13.03 -13.28
N PHE A 283 -31.84 11.93 -13.48
CA PHE A 283 -32.24 10.88 -14.42
C PHE A 283 -33.51 10.13 -14.01
N GLU A 284 -33.71 9.88 -12.71
CA GLU A 284 -34.95 9.27 -12.19
C GLU A 284 -36.19 10.16 -12.43
N LEU A 285 -36.00 11.49 -12.46
CA LEU A 285 -37.08 12.47 -12.60
C LEU A 285 -37.42 12.82 -14.05
N VAL A 286 -36.72 12.27 -15.06
CA VAL A 286 -37.00 12.52 -16.49
C VAL A 286 -38.42 12.10 -16.90
N GLY A 287 -39.15 11.35 -16.07
CA GLY A 287 -40.58 11.03 -16.28
C GLY A 287 -41.59 11.92 -15.54
N PHE A 288 -41.15 12.80 -14.64
CA PHE A 288 -42.05 13.62 -13.80
C PHE A 288 -41.89 15.11 -14.14
N SER A 289 -42.77 15.61 -15.00
CA SER A 289 -42.83 17.03 -15.39
C SER A 289 -43.29 17.90 -14.21
N GLY A 290 -42.36 18.29 -13.33
CA GLY A 290 -42.68 19.04 -12.10
C GLY A 290 -41.46 19.62 -11.38
N SER A 291 -40.59 20.29 -12.13
CA SER A 291 -39.47 21.19 -11.77
C SER A 291 -39.31 21.69 -10.32
N ARG A 292 -38.81 20.85 -9.41
CA ARG A 292 -37.97 21.30 -8.29
C ARG A 292 -36.69 20.47 -8.25
N GLN A 293 -35.54 21.14 -8.28
CA GLN A 293 -34.25 20.49 -8.03
C GLN A 293 -34.32 19.81 -6.65
N VAL A 294 -34.25 18.48 -6.64
CA VAL A 294 -34.29 17.71 -5.41
C VAL A 294 -32.88 17.68 -4.84
N GLU A 295 -32.64 18.52 -3.83
CA GLU A 295 -31.37 18.49 -3.11
C GLU A 295 -31.16 17.12 -2.43
N PRO A 296 -29.97 16.50 -2.57
CA PRO A 296 -29.61 15.31 -1.82
C PRO A 296 -29.73 15.55 -0.31
N GLN A 297 -30.32 14.58 0.39
CA GLN A 297 -30.36 14.62 1.85
C GLN A 297 -28.95 14.35 2.40
N SER A 298 -28.50 15.15 3.37
CA SER A 298 -27.13 15.10 3.89
C SER A 298 -26.75 13.73 4.46
N TRP A 299 -27.66 13.07 5.17
CA TRP A 299 -27.43 11.73 5.72
C TRP A 299 -27.18 10.68 4.63
N TYR A 300 -27.83 10.83 3.47
CA TYR A 300 -27.73 9.89 2.34
C TYR A 300 -26.39 10.07 1.60
N VAL A 301 -25.94 11.32 1.44
CA VAL A 301 -24.59 11.63 0.94
C VAL A 301 -23.54 11.07 1.90
N GLY A 302 -23.75 11.26 3.22
CA GLY A 302 -22.87 10.73 4.25
C GLY A 302 -22.72 9.21 4.18
N LEU A 303 -23.82 8.49 3.98
CA LEU A 303 -23.79 7.03 3.81
C LEU A 303 -22.95 6.59 2.60
N HIS A 304 -23.08 7.26 1.45
CA HIS A 304 -22.28 6.96 0.25
C HIS A 304 -20.80 7.21 0.48
N ARG A 305 -20.45 8.28 1.18
CA ARG A 305 -19.06 8.60 1.54
C ARG A 305 -18.47 7.59 2.51
N LEU A 306 -19.26 7.06 3.45
CA LEU A 306 -18.83 5.98 4.34
C LEU A 306 -18.60 4.67 3.58
N VAL A 307 -19.48 4.32 2.64
CA VAL A 307 -19.27 3.16 1.75
C VAL A 307 -18.00 3.35 0.92
N ALA A 308 -17.79 4.54 0.35
CA ALA A 308 -16.58 4.85 -0.41
C ALA A 308 -15.31 4.77 0.45
N LEU A 309 -15.36 5.23 1.71
CA LEU A 309 -14.27 5.07 2.67
C LEU A 309 -13.97 3.57 2.94
N CYS A 310 -14.99 2.72 3.09
CA CYS A 310 -14.79 1.28 3.22
C CYS A 310 -14.06 0.71 1.99
N VAL A 311 -14.40 1.16 0.78
CA VAL A 311 -13.69 0.78 -0.45
C VAL A 311 -12.23 1.25 -0.43
N VAL A 312 -11.95 2.46 0.06
CA VAL A 312 -10.57 2.96 0.26
C VAL A 312 -9.81 2.08 1.25
N VAL A 313 -10.43 1.71 2.39
CA VAL A 313 -9.83 0.82 3.39
C VAL A 313 -9.47 -0.52 2.77
N VAL A 314 -10.40 -1.14 2.04
CA VAL A 314 -10.13 -2.41 1.34
C VAL A 314 -8.99 -2.23 0.33
N GLY A 315 -9.02 -1.17 -0.48
CA GLY A 315 -7.93 -0.87 -1.41
C GLY A 315 -6.56 -0.74 -0.74
N PHE A 316 -6.50 -0.09 0.42
CA PHE A 316 -5.30 -0.01 1.25
C PHE A 316 -4.85 -1.39 1.73
N VAL A 317 -5.76 -2.20 2.30
CA VAL A 317 -5.45 -3.57 2.76
C VAL A 317 -4.84 -4.42 1.63
N PHE A 318 -5.39 -4.34 0.42
CA PHE A 318 -4.89 -5.06 -0.76
C PHE A 318 -3.50 -4.58 -1.22
N LEU A 319 -3.19 -3.28 -1.08
CA LEU A 319 -1.90 -2.70 -1.50
C LEU A 319 -0.80 -2.87 -0.46
N ASP A 320 -1.14 -2.64 0.80
CA ASP A 320 -0.23 -2.79 1.93
C ASP A 320 -0.04 -4.27 2.31
N GLY A 321 -0.94 -5.13 1.84
CA GLY A 321 -0.85 -6.58 1.91
C GLY A 321 -0.99 -7.17 3.31
N LEU A 322 -1.59 -6.38 4.20
CA LEU A 322 -2.28 -6.85 5.39
C LEU A 322 -3.28 -7.93 4.94
N ALA A 323 -2.94 -9.20 5.14
CA ALA A 323 -3.92 -10.25 4.87
C ALA A 323 -5.08 -10.10 5.86
N LEU A 324 -6.31 -10.15 5.37
CA LEU A 324 -7.47 -10.50 6.19
C LEU A 324 -7.28 -11.98 6.56
N ALA A 325 -6.54 -12.24 7.64
CA ALA A 325 -6.39 -13.57 8.21
C ALA A 325 -7.72 -14.06 8.79
#